data_AF-A0A9W9RV35-F1
#
_entry.id   AF-A0A9W9RV35-F1
#
_cell.length_a   1.000
_cell.length_b   1.000
_cell.length_c   1.000
_cell.angle_alpha   90.00
_cell.angle_beta   90.00
_cell.angle_gamma   90.00
#
_symmetry.space_group_name_H-M   'P 1'
#
loop_
_entity.id
_entity.type
_entity.pdbx_description
1 polymer ?
#
loop_
_entity_poly.entity_id
_entity_poly.type
_entity_poly.pdbx_seq_one_letter_code
_entity_poly.pdbx_strand_id
1 'polypeptide(L)'
;MAEPDKPNILILSLATRGDEKNIYEDLIDDLHGVSNVMRGKTINATLNILHNIPLRAIIVTDKVLADLSPEYEEVLDLIKSYIEYGGLAIFCFMFSNPIVNGKFESFFEFFRLPWKQGKITHDTFEVDQTCTLPIYFRRYSLPHQYNALAMQIQGVRETERLLVPVSQPSAPDNADLPQTAVAVAQICLGTLVYFGGASMNIGASRLLFALCGLPFRRKPAHLWGCELLQRGIRELLHTIHWPRSKGGIDEGEGSSAQRSGLSPEIAFLASTGSSKVKFKYHMLNDSRNTPCHQVLTTLEHLGMGCSLNLSL
;
A
#
# COMPACT_ATOMS: atom_id res chain seq x y z
N MET A 1 -0.75 30.41 -8.75
CA MET A 1 0.44 29.62 -9.13
C MET A 1 -0.08 28.29 -9.62
N ALA A 2 0.34 27.82 -10.79
CA ALA A 2 -0.08 26.50 -11.28
C ALA A 2 0.38 25.41 -10.29
N GLU A 3 -0.48 24.44 -10.01
CA GLU A 3 -0.11 23.28 -9.21
C GLU A 3 1.02 22.54 -9.97
N PRO A 4 2.12 22.16 -9.30
CA PRO A 4 3.20 21.44 -9.98
C PRO A 4 2.67 20.11 -10.53
N ASP A 5 3.09 19.75 -11.74
CA ASP A 5 2.68 18.50 -12.36
C ASP A 5 3.05 17.30 -11.48
N LYS A 6 2.07 16.41 -11.27
CA LYS A 6 2.26 15.19 -10.49
C LYS A 6 3.25 14.26 -11.22
N PRO A 7 4.24 13.68 -10.51
CA PRO A 7 5.18 12.74 -11.12
C PRO A 7 4.48 11.44 -11.54
N ASN A 8 4.94 10.83 -12.64
CA ASN A 8 4.42 9.54 -13.10
C ASN A 8 5.12 8.37 -12.38
N ILE A 9 4.35 7.44 -11.83
CA ILE A 9 4.86 6.22 -11.20
C ILE A 9 4.26 5.02 -11.91
N LEU A 10 5.09 4.08 -12.35
CA LEU A 10 4.63 2.81 -12.91
C LEU A 10 4.67 1.74 -11.82
N ILE A 11 3.54 1.08 -11.56
CA ILE A 11 3.47 -0.16 -10.79
C ILE A 11 3.37 -1.32 -11.78
N LEU A 12 4.37 -2.20 -11.78
CA LEU A 12 4.48 -3.33 -12.70
C LEU A 12 4.05 -4.61 -11.99
N SER A 13 2.94 -5.18 -12.48
CA SER A 13 2.29 -6.37 -11.93
C SER A 13 1.73 -7.26 -13.06
N LEU A 14 2.62 -7.95 -13.79
CA LEU A 14 2.33 -8.75 -14.98
C LEU A 14 1.61 -10.08 -14.73
N ALA A 15 1.76 -10.66 -13.54
CA ALA A 15 1.26 -11.99 -13.19
C ALA A 15 0.22 -11.99 -12.07
N THR A 16 -0.22 -10.81 -11.62
CA THR A 16 -1.29 -10.70 -10.64
C THR A 16 -2.57 -11.33 -11.16
N ARG A 17 -2.91 -12.49 -10.59
CA ARG A 17 -4.23 -13.10 -10.72
C ARG A 17 -5.22 -12.19 -9.97
N GLY A 18 -6.38 -11.93 -10.55
CA GLY A 18 -7.30 -10.84 -10.18
C GLY A 18 -7.72 -10.72 -8.70
N ASP A 19 -7.34 -11.66 -7.85
CA ASP A 19 -7.66 -11.76 -6.42
C ASP A 19 -6.66 -11.00 -5.51
N GLU A 20 -5.46 -10.64 -5.99
CA GLU A 20 -4.47 -9.89 -5.18
C GLU A 20 -4.83 -8.40 -5.02
N LYS A 21 -6.01 -8.00 -5.48
CA LYS A 21 -6.49 -6.61 -5.48
C LYS A 21 -6.38 -5.94 -4.10
N ASN A 22 -6.43 -6.68 -3.00
CA ASN A 22 -6.64 -6.11 -1.66
C ASN A 22 -5.39 -5.67 -0.89
N ILE A 23 -4.19 -6.20 -1.14
CA ILE A 23 -3.08 -5.99 -0.17
C ILE A 23 -2.48 -4.58 -0.28
N TYR A 24 -2.58 -3.95 -1.45
CA TYR A 24 -1.91 -2.68 -1.75
C TYR A 24 -2.88 -1.53 -2.07
N GLU A 25 -4.20 -1.69 -1.89
CA GLU A 25 -5.18 -0.63 -2.26
C GLU A 25 -4.87 0.68 -1.55
N ASP A 26 -4.71 0.64 -0.23
CA ASP A 26 -4.39 1.83 0.58
C ASP A 26 -3.12 2.53 0.11
N LEU A 27 -2.07 1.76 -0.24
CA LEU A 27 -0.82 2.33 -0.74
C LEU A 27 -1.04 3.00 -2.10
N ILE A 28 -1.77 2.35 -3.00
CA ILE A 28 -2.01 2.87 -4.34
C ILE A 28 -2.88 4.13 -4.27
N ASP A 29 -3.87 4.16 -3.39
CA ASP A 29 -4.70 5.34 -3.13
C ASP A 29 -3.87 6.50 -2.57
N ASP A 30 -3.00 6.22 -1.59
CA ASP A 30 -2.05 7.21 -1.07
C ASP A 30 -1.12 7.73 -2.20
N LEU A 31 -0.63 6.84 -3.09
CA LEU A 31 0.23 7.21 -4.22
C LEU A 31 -0.53 8.08 -5.25
N HIS A 32 -1.79 7.76 -5.58
CA HIS A 32 -2.65 8.58 -6.44
C HIS A 32 -2.87 9.99 -5.87
N GLY A 33 -2.86 10.13 -4.55
CA GLY A 33 -2.92 11.42 -3.88
C GLY A 33 -1.79 12.38 -4.30
N VAL A 34 -0.59 11.85 -4.59
CA VAL A 34 0.63 12.66 -4.81
C VAL A 34 1.31 12.42 -6.16
N SER A 35 0.83 11.47 -6.97
CA SER A 35 1.44 11.06 -8.22
C SER A 35 0.41 10.59 -9.26
N ASN A 36 0.82 10.50 -10.52
CA ASN A 36 0.07 9.85 -11.59
C ASN A 36 0.48 8.38 -11.64
N VAL A 37 -0.27 7.52 -10.94
CA VAL A 37 0.02 6.08 -10.89
C VAL A 37 -0.54 5.38 -12.12
N MET A 38 0.33 4.70 -12.85
CA MET A 38 0.00 3.80 -13.96
C MET A 38 0.24 2.35 -13.54
N ARG A 39 -0.52 1.42 -14.09
CA ARG A 39 -0.38 -0.01 -13.79
C ARG A 39 -0.07 -0.81 -15.05
N GLY A 40 1.11 -1.41 -15.09
CA GLY A 40 1.51 -2.35 -16.14
C GLY A 40 1.05 -3.76 -15.79
N LYS A 41 -0.14 -4.15 -16.28
CA LYS A 41 -0.76 -5.47 -16.01
C LYS A 41 -0.53 -6.51 -17.11
N THR A 42 -0.11 -6.05 -18.28
CA THR A 42 0.21 -6.89 -19.43
C THR A 42 1.53 -6.42 -20.02
N ILE A 43 2.21 -7.30 -20.75
CA ILE A 43 3.48 -6.99 -21.40
C ILE A 43 3.31 -5.79 -22.33
N ASN A 44 2.37 -5.84 -23.27
CA ASN A 44 2.14 -4.74 -24.23
C ASN A 44 1.82 -3.39 -23.58
N ALA A 45 0.99 -3.38 -22.53
CA ALA A 45 0.67 -2.14 -21.83
C ALA A 45 1.91 -1.58 -21.12
N THR A 46 2.72 -2.47 -20.53
CA THR A 46 3.96 -2.10 -19.85
C THR A 46 4.99 -1.54 -20.83
N LEU A 47 5.22 -2.22 -21.95
CA LEU A 47 6.11 -1.75 -23.01
C LEU A 47 5.68 -0.36 -23.52
N ASN A 48 4.38 -0.18 -23.79
CA ASN A 48 3.86 1.11 -24.24
C ASN A 48 4.10 2.23 -23.21
N ILE A 49 3.98 1.96 -21.91
CA ILE A 49 4.27 2.96 -20.86
C ILE A 49 5.77 3.25 -20.81
N LEU A 50 6.62 2.21 -20.80
CA LEU A 50 8.08 2.35 -20.70
C LEU A 50 8.68 3.15 -21.87
N HIS A 51 8.13 3.01 -23.08
CA HIS A 51 8.62 3.75 -24.25
C HIS A 51 8.18 5.20 -24.30
N ASN A 52 6.96 5.51 -23.84
CA ASN A 52 6.31 6.78 -24.19
C ASN A 52 6.14 7.74 -23.01
N ILE A 53 6.22 7.25 -21.77
CA ILE A 53 5.90 8.06 -20.59
C ILE A 53 7.18 8.30 -19.77
N PRO A 54 7.53 9.56 -19.46
CA PRO A 54 8.63 9.84 -18.54
C PRO A 54 8.24 9.42 -17.12
N LEU A 55 8.96 8.47 -16.55
CA LEU A 55 8.69 7.88 -15.24
C LEU A 55 9.62 8.44 -14.17
N ARG A 56 9.04 8.83 -13.02
CA ARG A 56 9.80 9.16 -11.81
C ARG A 56 10.37 7.93 -11.12
N ALA A 57 9.61 6.83 -11.10
CA ALA A 57 10.03 5.55 -10.58
C ALA A 57 9.20 4.39 -11.18
N ILE A 58 9.79 3.21 -11.18
CA ILE A 58 9.13 1.93 -11.44
C ILE A 58 9.09 1.12 -10.14
N ILE A 59 7.91 0.67 -9.73
CA ILE A 59 7.71 -0.22 -8.61
C ILE A 59 7.36 -1.59 -9.19
N VAL A 60 8.29 -2.54 -9.08
CA VAL A 60 8.11 -3.91 -9.53
C VAL A 60 7.59 -4.75 -8.38
N THR A 61 6.41 -5.33 -8.57
CA THR A 61 5.77 -6.14 -7.53
C THR A 61 5.88 -7.63 -7.76
N ASP A 62 6.11 -8.08 -9.00
CA ASP A 62 5.89 -9.47 -9.37
C ASP A 62 7.17 -10.26 -9.53
N LYS A 63 7.24 -11.40 -8.83
CA LYS A 63 8.38 -12.32 -8.90
C LYS A 63 8.56 -13.02 -10.25
N VAL A 64 7.58 -12.98 -11.16
CA VAL A 64 7.71 -13.65 -12.48
C VAL A 64 8.84 -13.06 -13.31
N LEU A 65 9.21 -11.81 -13.05
CA LEU A 65 10.38 -11.19 -13.67
C LEU A 65 11.70 -11.87 -13.25
N ALA A 66 11.74 -12.51 -12.09
CA ALA A 66 12.91 -13.28 -11.65
C ALA A 66 13.05 -14.62 -12.37
N ASP A 67 12.02 -15.09 -13.07
CA ASP A 67 12.12 -16.32 -13.85
C ASP A 67 12.99 -16.16 -15.10
N LEU A 68 13.31 -14.91 -15.50
CA LEU A 68 14.08 -14.57 -16.71
C LEU A 68 13.55 -15.31 -17.95
N SER A 69 12.24 -15.50 -18.05
CA SER A 69 11.64 -16.17 -19.19
C SER A 69 11.72 -15.27 -20.44
N PRO A 70 11.87 -15.85 -21.64
CA PRO A 70 11.90 -15.07 -22.89
C PRO A 70 10.67 -14.18 -23.10
N GLU A 71 9.53 -14.53 -22.48
CA GLU A 71 8.30 -13.75 -22.53
C GLU A 71 8.45 -12.34 -21.91
N TYR A 72 9.33 -12.18 -20.91
CA TYR A 72 9.53 -10.92 -20.20
C TYR A 72 10.87 -10.24 -20.53
N GLU A 73 11.66 -10.80 -21.44
CA GLU A 73 13.01 -10.33 -21.77
C GLU A 73 13.02 -8.85 -22.18
N GLU A 74 12.14 -8.46 -23.11
CA GLU A 74 12.05 -7.07 -23.58
C GLU A 74 11.68 -6.09 -22.45
N VAL A 75 10.75 -6.49 -21.57
CA VAL A 75 10.38 -5.67 -20.40
C VAL A 75 11.57 -5.51 -19.46
N LEU A 76 12.34 -6.58 -19.21
CA LEU A 76 13.52 -6.56 -18.35
C LEU A 76 14.63 -5.69 -18.94
N ASP A 77 14.89 -5.78 -20.24
CA ASP A 77 15.87 -4.95 -20.93
C ASP A 77 15.53 -3.47 -20.87
N LEU A 78 14.24 -3.12 -21.00
CA LEU A 78 13.78 -1.74 -20.84
C LEU A 78 13.88 -1.24 -19.41
N ILE A 79 13.56 -2.07 -18.41
CA ILE A 79 13.75 -1.71 -16.99
C ILE A 79 15.23 -1.47 -16.70
N LYS A 80 16.10 -2.37 -17.17
CA LYS A 80 17.55 -2.23 -17.02
C LYS A 80 18.06 -0.96 -17.69
N SER A 81 17.67 -0.72 -18.94
CA SER A 81 18.01 0.51 -19.65
C SER A 81 17.52 1.74 -18.90
N TYR A 82 16.26 1.74 -18.43
CA TYR A 82 15.70 2.83 -17.64
C TYR A 82 16.56 3.14 -16.40
N ILE A 83 17.00 2.13 -15.66
CA ILE A 83 17.89 2.30 -14.51
C ILE A 83 19.26 2.83 -14.99
N GLU A 84 19.87 2.23 -16.00
CA GLU A 84 21.19 2.63 -16.48
C GLU A 84 21.25 4.11 -16.91
N TYR A 85 20.15 4.65 -17.44
CA TYR A 85 19.98 6.04 -17.85
C TYR A 85 19.47 6.99 -16.75
N GLY A 86 19.54 6.62 -15.47
CA GLY A 86 19.22 7.52 -14.35
C GLY A 86 17.86 7.28 -13.69
N GLY A 87 17.13 6.26 -14.13
CA GLY A 87 15.85 5.86 -13.57
C GLY A 87 15.97 5.22 -12.18
N LEU A 88 14.83 5.13 -11.49
CA LEU A 88 14.69 4.47 -10.20
C LEU A 88 13.76 3.26 -10.32
N ALA A 89 14.27 2.06 -10.08
CA ALA A 89 13.45 0.86 -9.97
C ALA A 89 13.47 0.31 -8.54
N ILE A 90 12.29 -0.03 -8.01
CA ILE A 90 12.11 -0.60 -6.67
C ILE A 90 11.46 -1.98 -6.81
N PHE A 91 12.19 -3.03 -6.44
CA PHE A 91 11.71 -4.41 -6.39
C PHE A 91 11.19 -4.71 -4.99
N CYS A 92 9.89 -4.97 -4.85
CA CYS A 92 9.25 -5.07 -3.55
C CYS A 92 8.01 -5.99 -3.56
N PHE A 93 7.36 -6.14 -2.40
CA PHE A 93 6.11 -6.89 -2.26
C PHE A 93 6.23 -8.35 -2.66
N MET A 94 5.42 -8.81 -3.62
CA MET A 94 5.39 -10.21 -4.05
C MET A 94 6.71 -10.65 -4.69
N PHE A 95 7.52 -9.70 -5.18
CA PHE A 95 8.87 -9.94 -5.67
C PHE A 95 9.80 -10.42 -4.55
N SER A 96 9.58 -9.92 -3.32
CA SER A 96 10.39 -10.25 -2.14
C SER A 96 10.01 -11.59 -1.50
N ASN A 97 8.98 -12.27 -2.00
CA ASN A 97 8.68 -13.63 -1.59
C ASN A 97 9.83 -14.58 -2.01
N PRO A 98 10.06 -15.68 -1.28
CA PRO A 98 11.08 -16.65 -1.63
C PRO A 98 10.96 -17.11 -3.09
N ILE A 99 12.06 -16.99 -3.82
CA ILE A 99 12.20 -17.46 -5.19
C ILE A 99 13.10 -18.69 -5.14
N VAL A 100 12.57 -19.82 -5.60
CA VAL A 100 13.27 -21.11 -5.53
C VAL A 100 14.24 -21.27 -6.70
N ASN A 101 15.13 -22.26 -6.59
CA ASN A 101 16.01 -22.72 -7.66
C ASN A 101 17.06 -21.71 -8.15
N GLY A 102 17.57 -20.84 -7.26
CA GLY A 102 18.65 -19.89 -7.59
C GLY A 102 18.26 -18.74 -8.52
N LYS A 103 16.97 -18.62 -8.86
CA LYS A 103 16.45 -17.58 -9.76
C LYS A 103 16.58 -16.18 -9.18
N PHE A 104 16.54 -16.05 -7.85
CA PHE A 104 16.79 -14.78 -7.19
C PHE A 104 18.19 -14.26 -7.53
N GLU A 105 19.20 -15.12 -7.36
CA GLU A 105 20.60 -14.81 -7.65
C GLU A 105 20.80 -14.50 -9.13
N SER A 106 20.28 -15.34 -10.03
CA SER A 106 20.37 -15.11 -11.48
C SER A 106 19.73 -13.79 -11.90
N PHE A 107 18.60 -13.43 -11.28
CA PHE A 107 17.94 -12.15 -11.54
C PHE A 107 18.81 -10.96 -11.15
N PHE A 108 19.43 -10.97 -9.97
CA PHE A 108 20.30 -9.86 -9.56
C PHE A 108 21.66 -9.87 -10.28
N GLU A 109 22.13 -11.03 -10.72
CA GLU A 109 23.31 -11.15 -11.58
C GLU A 109 23.09 -10.47 -12.95
N PHE A 110 21.87 -10.47 -13.49
CA PHE A 110 21.53 -9.71 -14.71
C PHE A 110 21.79 -8.19 -14.56
N PHE A 111 21.69 -7.68 -13.33
CA PHE A 111 22.04 -6.30 -12.94
C PHE A 111 23.49 -6.18 -12.42
N ARG A 112 24.29 -7.24 -12.50
CA ARG A 112 25.67 -7.34 -11.98
C ARG A 112 25.76 -7.14 -10.47
N LEU A 113 24.73 -7.54 -9.74
CA LEU A 113 24.68 -7.46 -8.28
C LEU A 113 24.91 -8.86 -7.69
N PRO A 114 25.86 -9.03 -6.74
CA PRO A 114 26.17 -10.33 -6.14
C PRO A 114 25.17 -10.71 -5.03
N TRP A 115 23.95 -10.19 -5.10
CA TRP A 115 22.96 -10.33 -4.06
C TRP A 115 22.40 -11.75 -4.04
N LYS A 116 22.26 -12.30 -2.84
CA LYS A 116 21.73 -13.63 -2.61
C LYS A 116 20.52 -13.58 -1.70
N GLN A 117 19.61 -14.54 -1.86
CA GLN A 117 18.45 -14.61 -1.00
C GLN A 117 18.89 -14.91 0.45
N GLY A 118 18.40 -14.12 1.41
CA GLY A 118 18.69 -14.28 2.83
C GLY A 118 17.55 -14.98 3.58
N LYS A 119 17.47 -14.70 4.88
CA LYS A 119 16.44 -15.26 5.77
C LYS A 119 15.20 -14.36 5.76
N ILE A 120 14.02 -14.97 5.88
CA ILE A 120 12.81 -14.22 6.27
C ILE A 120 12.81 -14.10 7.78
N THR A 121 12.74 -12.88 8.30
CA THR A 121 12.66 -12.63 9.74
C THR A 121 11.62 -11.56 10.04
N HIS A 122 11.00 -11.68 11.20
CA HIS A 122 10.22 -10.60 11.79
C HIS A 122 11.10 -9.89 12.82
N ASP A 123 11.62 -8.71 12.47
CA ASP A 123 12.59 -7.99 13.29
C ASP A 123 12.34 -6.48 13.25
N THR A 124 13.04 -5.76 14.12
CA THR A 124 13.17 -4.31 14.06
C THR A 124 14.42 -3.98 13.24
N PHE A 125 14.21 -3.19 12.18
CA PHE A 125 15.26 -2.70 11.31
C PHE A 125 15.50 -1.22 11.55
N GLU A 126 16.74 -0.76 11.38
CA GLU A 126 17.13 0.64 11.47
C GLU A 126 17.89 1.09 10.23
N VAL A 127 17.91 2.41 10.00
CA VAL A 127 18.65 3.02 8.90
C VAL A 127 20.14 2.92 9.16
N ASP A 128 20.85 2.16 8.32
CA ASP A 128 22.30 2.08 8.35
C ASP A 128 22.90 3.43 7.91
N GLN A 129 23.66 4.06 8.81
CA GLN A 129 24.24 5.37 8.55
C GLN A 129 25.36 5.32 7.51
N THR A 130 25.97 4.14 7.27
CA THR A 130 27.01 3.95 6.24
C THR A 130 26.44 3.87 4.83
N CYS A 131 25.12 3.75 4.67
CA CYS A 131 24.46 3.65 3.38
C CYS A 131 24.61 4.95 2.56
N THR A 132 25.19 4.85 1.36
CA THR A 132 25.25 5.96 0.41
C THR A 132 23.92 6.08 -0.32
N LEU A 133 23.16 7.13 0.02
CA LEU A 133 21.87 7.38 -0.62
C LEU A 133 22.02 8.29 -1.85
N PRO A 134 21.27 8.04 -2.94
CA PRO A 134 21.18 9.00 -4.04
C PRO A 134 20.76 10.40 -3.56
N ILE A 135 21.20 11.45 -4.25
CA ILE A 135 21.00 12.86 -3.86
C ILE A 135 19.53 13.25 -3.68
N TYR A 136 18.61 12.56 -4.36
CA TYR A 136 17.18 12.81 -4.28
C TYR A 136 16.50 12.11 -3.11
N PHE A 137 17.21 11.26 -2.35
CA PHE A 137 16.71 10.68 -1.10
C PHE A 137 17.05 11.59 0.08
N ARG A 138 16.04 11.86 0.88
CA ARG A 138 16.21 12.63 2.11
C ARG A 138 16.28 11.65 3.27
N ARG A 139 17.47 11.46 3.86
CA ARG A 139 17.64 10.49 4.97
C ARG A 139 16.66 10.74 6.12
N TYR A 140 16.36 12.00 6.42
CA TYR A 140 15.41 12.39 7.47
C TYR A 140 13.94 12.04 7.16
N SER A 141 13.58 11.71 5.92
CA SER A 141 12.22 11.24 5.59
C SER A 141 12.05 9.74 5.84
N LEU A 142 13.16 8.99 5.96
CA LEU A 142 13.16 7.57 6.26
C LEU A 142 12.70 7.34 7.71
N PRO A 143 11.97 6.24 7.99
CA PRO A 143 11.68 5.84 9.37
C PRO A 143 13.00 5.54 10.10
N HIS A 144 13.16 6.01 11.33
CA HIS A 144 14.36 5.72 12.13
C HIS A 144 14.47 4.22 12.44
N GLN A 145 13.35 3.62 12.83
CA GLN A 145 13.19 2.19 13.06
C GLN A 145 11.89 1.69 12.44
N TYR A 146 11.90 0.43 12.04
CA TYR A 146 10.82 -0.21 11.30
C TYR A 146 10.72 -1.67 11.72
N ASN A 147 9.65 -2.04 12.42
CA ASN A 147 9.36 -3.44 12.74
C ASN A 147 8.53 -4.07 11.62
N ALA A 148 9.02 -5.16 11.04
CA ALA A 148 8.31 -5.87 9.99
C ALA A 148 8.79 -7.29 9.76
N LEU A 149 7.94 -8.06 9.08
CA LEU A 149 8.35 -9.28 8.40
C LEU A 149 9.04 -8.89 7.09
N ALA A 150 10.32 -9.24 6.95
CA ALA A 150 11.08 -8.96 5.73
C ALA A 150 11.90 -10.17 5.28
N MET A 151 11.91 -10.41 3.97
CA MET A 151 12.93 -11.22 3.32
C MET A 151 14.21 -10.39 3.24
N GLN A 152 15.25 -10.83 3.94
CA GLN A 152 16.54 -10.17 3.86
C GLN A 152 17.36 -10.70 2.68
N ILE A 153 18.40 -9.96 2.29
CA ILE A 153 19.34 -10.37 1.25
C ILE A 153 20.78 -10.27 1.75
N GLN A 154 21.63 -11.15 1.22
CA GLN A 154 23.05 -11.28 1.52
C GLN A 154 23.92 -10.78 0.38
N GLY A 155 25.21 -10.57 0.65
CA GLY A 155 26.19 -10.14 -0.37
C GLY A 155 26.04 -8.68 -0.79
N VAL A 156 25.24 -7.90 -0.05
CA VAL A 156 25.09 -6.46 -0.25
C VAL A 156 26.31 -5.73 0.30
N ARG A 157 26.88 -4.80 -0.46
CA ARG A 157 28.01 -3.99 0.02
C ARG A 157 27.58 -3.14 1.20
N GLU A 158 28.49 -2.87 2.12
CA GLU A 158 28.20 -2.07 3.33
C GLU A 158 27.58 -0.71 3.01
N THR A 159 28.04 -0.03 1.96
CA THR A 159 27.51 1.27 1.52
C THR A 159 26.15 1.17 0.82
N GLU A 160 25.65 -0.03 0.53
CA GLU A 160 24.41 -0.30 -0.20
C GLU A 160 23.30 -0.83 0.73
N ARG A 161 23.59 -1.19 1.98
CA ARG A 161 22.60 -1.67 2.95
C ARG A 161 21.85 -0.48 3.53
N LEU A 162 20.54 -0.38 3.33
CA LEU A 162 19.75 0.74 3.86
C LEU A 162 19.10 0.42 5.20
N LEU A 163 18.44 -0.74 5.33
CA LEU A 163 17.75 -1.15 6.55
C LEU A 163 18.32 -2.46 7.08
N VAL A 164 19.11 -2.37 8.15
CA VAL A 164 19.76 -3.51 8.81
C VAL A 164 19.02 -3.90 10.09
N PRO A 165 18.99 -5.19 10.47
CA PRO A 165 18.41 -5.61 11.75
C PRO A 165 19.14 -4.94 12.94
N VAL A 166 18.38 -4.44 13.91
CA VAL A 166 18.93 -3.85 15.16
C VAL A 166 19.59 -4.93 16.02
N SER A 167 18.94 -6.10 16.10
CA SER A 167 19.41 -7.23 16.89
C SER A 167 20.10 -8.23 15.98
N GLN A 168 21.23 -7.85 15.38
CA GLN A 168 22.10 -8.86 14.77
C GLN A 168 22.76 -9.64 15.93
N PRO A 169 22.48 -10.93 16.12
CA PRO A 169 23.27 -11.71 17.06
C PRO A 169 24.72 -11.61 16.61
N SER A 170 25.63 -11.24 17.51
CA SER A 170 27.07 -11.29 17.26
C SER A 170 27.37 -12.64 16.64
N ALA A 171 27.69 -12.65 15.34
CA ALA A 171 27.71 -13.89 14.59
C ALA A 171 28.67 -14.87 15.28
N PRO A 172 28.24 -16.08 15.67
CA PRO A 172 29.18 -17.12 16.03
C PRO A 172 30.09 -17.37 14.82
N ASP A 173 31.33 -17.81 15.02
CA ASP A 173 32.41 -17.95 14.02
C ASP A 173 32.06 -18.68 12.69
N ASN A 174 30.85 -19.21 12.55
CA ASN A 174 30.24 -19.57 11.27
C ASN A 174 29.69 -18.33 10.56
N ALA A 175 30.57 -17.71 9.79
CA ALA A 175 30.45 -16.47 9.02
C ALA A 175 29.25 -16.38 8.04
N ASP A 176 28.02 -16.32 8.54
CA ASP A 176 26.88 -15.85 7.75
C ASP A 176 27.20 -14.42 7.25
N LEU A 177 27.07 -14.19 5.94
CA LEU A 177 27.24 -12.86 5.36
C LEU A 177 26.23 -11.88 5.98
N PRO A 178 26.59 -10.60 6.16
CA PRO A 178 25.67 -9.59 6.68
C PRO A 178 24.43 -9.50 5.79
N GLN A 179 23.27 -9.36 6.44
CA GLN A 179 21.96 -9.33 5.78
C GLN A 179 21.31 -7.95 5.93
N THR A 180 20.49 -7.57 4.96
CA THR A 180 19.72 -6.33 4.97
C THR A 180 18.31 -6.57 4.44
N ALA A 181 17.31 -5.91 5.01
CA ALA A 181 15.93 -5.96 4.52
C ALA A 181 15.71 -5.01 3.33
N VAL A 182 16.52 -3.95 3.23
CA VAL A 182 16.46 -2.99 2.12
C VAL A 182 17.86 -2.70 1.64
N ALA A 183 18.08 -2.81 0.33
CA ALA A 183 19.35 -2.49 -0.31
C ALA A 183 19.15 -1.48 -1.44
N VAL A 184 20.13 -0.61 -1.62
CA VAL A 184 20.17 0.44 -2.63
C VAL A 184 21.47 0.32 -3.39
N ALA A 185 21.39 -0.09 -4.67
CA ALA A 185 22.53 -0.17 -5.56
C ALA A 185 22.49 0.96 -6.60
N GLN A 186 23.64 1.58 -6.86
CA GLN A 186 23.83 2.45 -8.02
C GLN A 186 24.21 1.61 -9.23
N ILE A 187 23.44 1.75 -10.31
CA ILE A 187 23.70 1.09 -11.59
C ILE A 187 23.83 2.17 -12.65
N CYS A 188 25.05 2.38 -13.14
CA CYS A 188 25.39 3.50 -14.02
C CYS A 188 24.93 4.84 -13.42
N LEU A 189 23.93 5.49 -14.03
CA LEU A 189 23.41 6.78 -13.57
C LEU A 189 22.20 6.68 -12.64
N GLY A 190 21.55 5.51 -12.59
CA GLY A 190 20.32 5.32 -11.83
C GLY A 190 20.47 4.37 -10.67
N THR A 191 19.33 3.99 -10.11
CA THR A 191 19.29 3.30 -8.82
C THR A 191 18.32 2.14 -8.86
N LEU A 192 18.80 0.99 -8.39
CA LEU A 192 18.00 -0.18 -8.10
C LEU A 192 17.84 -0.31 -6.59
N VAL A 193 16.60 -0.49 -6.13
CA VAL A 193 16.29 -0.75 -4.73
C VAL A 193 15.64 -2.12 -4.60
N TYR A 194 16.15 -2.95 -3.71
CA TYR A 194 15.43 -4.12 -3.21
C TYR A 194 14.77 -3.77 -1.88
N PHE A 195 13.47 -4.05 -1.75
CA PHE A 195 12.72 -3.87 -0.52
C PHE A 195 12.02 -5.17 -0.13
N GLY A 196 12.63 -5.87 0.82
CA GLY A 196 12.22 -7.16 1.35
C GLY A 196 10.95 -7.20 2.19
N GLY A 197 10.28 -6.08 2.44
CA GLY A 197 9.12 -6.01 3.33
C GLY A 197 7.94 -6.80 2.80
N ALA A 198 7.56 -7.86 3.51
CA ALA A 198 6.44 -8.73 3.13
C ALA A 198 5.09 -8.19 3.62
N SER A 199 5.07 -7.43 4.72
CA SER A 199 3.85 -6.82 5.26
C SER A 199 3.79 -5.32 4.95
N MET A 200 2.65 -4.90 4.42
CA MET A 200 2.34 -3.49 4.25
C MET A 200 1.83 -2.91 5.56
N ASN A 201 2.69 -2.12 6.20
CA ASN A 201 2.30 -1.27 7.32
C ASN A 201 2.60 0.20 6.99
N ILE A 202 2.27 1.11 7.91
CA ILE A 202 2.47 2.55 7.72
C ILE A 202 3.96 2.91 7.51
N GLY A 203 4.87 2.20 8.17
CA GLY A 203 6.31 2.38 8.02
C GLY A 203 6.80 1.95 6.64
N ALA A 204 6.29 0.82 6.12
CA ALA A 204 6.59 0.33 4.79
C ALA A 204 6.17 1.33 3.70
N SER A 205 4.94 1.85 3.85
CA SER A 205 4.40 2.85 2.93
C SER A 205 5.23 4.14 2.98
N ARG A 206 5.53 4.64 4.18
CA ARG A 206 6.35 5.85 4.35
C ARG A 206 7.76 5.68 3.78
N LEU A 207 8.36 4.50 3.94
CA LEU A 207 9.64 4.15 3.35
C LEU A 207 9.57 4.17 1.82
N LEU A 208 8.56 3.53 1.23
CA LEU A 208 8.38 3.51 -0.23
C LEU A 208 8.19 4.92 -0.81
N PHE A 209 7.41 5.79 -0.15
CA PHE A 209 7.27 7.18 -0.55
C PHE A 209 8.59 7.94 -0.50
N ALA A 210 9.34 7.77 0.59
CA ALA A 210 10.67 8.37 0.72
C ALA A 210 11.61 7.87 -0.38
N LEU A 211 11.57 6.58 -0.71
CA LEU A 211 12.33 5.97 -1.81
C LEU A 211 11.86 6.47 -3.19
N CYS A 212 10.59 6.82 -3.39
CA CYS A 212 10.16 7.47 -4.64
C CYS A 212 10.49 8.97 -4.68
N GLY A 213 11.03 9.54 -3.60
CA GLY A 213 11.20 10.98 -3.42
C GLY A 213 9.87 11.74 -3.39
N LEU A 214 8.81 11.09 -2.91
CA LEU A 214 7.46 11.65 -2.81
C LEU A 214 7.15 12.08 -1.37
N PRO A 215 6.34 13.14 -1.16
CA PRO A 215 5.87 13.49 0.16
C PRO A 215 4.88 12.46 0.68
N PHE A 216 5.11 11.91 1.86
CA PHE A 216 4.13 11.05 2.52
C PHE A 216 3.03 11.91 3.17
N ARG A 217 1.83 11.88 2.61
CA ARG A 217 0.65 12.61 3.11
C ARG A 217 -0.48 11.62 3.42
N ARG A 218 -0.44 11.00 4.61
CA ARG A 218 -1.58 10.19 5.02
C ARG A 218 -2.77 11.10 5.32
N LYS A 219 -3.96 10.75 4.82
CA LYS A 219 -5.19 11.39 5.28
C LYS A 219 -5.24 11.28 6.82
N PRO A 220 -5.53 12.36 7.55
CA PRO A 220 -5.68 12.30 9.00
C PRO A 220 -6.59 11.15 9.44
N ALA A 221 -6.21 10.43 10.49
CA ALA A 221 -6.97 9.28 11.00
C ALA A 221 -8.44 9.59 11.36
N HIS A 222 -8.79 10.85 11.64
CA HIS A 222 -10.18 11.25 11.85
C HIS A 222 -11.06 11.12 10.60
N LEU A 223 -10.48 11.23 9.40
CA LEU A 223 -11.20 11.01 8.13
C LEU A 223 -11.42 9.52 7.84
N TRP A 224 -10.54 8.64 8.37
CA TRP A 224 -10.68 7.19 8.23
C TRP A 224 -11.88 6.64 9.00
N GLY A 225 -12.17 7.20 10.18
CA GLY A 225 -13.38 6.85 10.92
C GLY A 225 -14.64 7.12 10.08
N CYS A 226 -14.68 8.24 9.38
CA CYS A 226 -15.79 8.60 8.48
C CYS A 226 -15.83 7.72 7.22
N GLU A 227 -14.70 7.44 6.57
CA GLU A 227 -14.66 6.60 5.35
C GLU A 227 -15.01 5.13 5.63
N LEU A 228 -14.51 4.55 6.73
CA LEU A 228 -14.88 3.20 7.17
C LEU A 228 -16.36 3.12 7.56
N LEU A 229 -16.88 4.15 8.24
CA LEU A 229 -18.31 4.25 8.52
C LEU A 229 -19.13 4.33 7.23
N GLN A 230 -18.73 5.17 6.28
CA GLN A 230 -19.40 5.33 4.99
C GLN A 230 -19.34 4.07 4.12
N ARG A 231 -18.23 3.32 4.15
CA ARG A 231 -18.09 2.03 3.47
C ARG A 231 -18.98 0.98 4.14
N GLY A 232 -18.97 0.91 5.47
CA GLY A 232 -19.86 0.03 6.24
C GLY A 232 -21.34 0.30 5.99
N ILE A 233 -21.74 1.58 5.94
CA ILE A 233 -23.13 1.99 5.61
C ILE A 233 -23.50 1.58 4.18
N ARG A 234 -22.61 1.77 3.20
CA ARG A 234 -22.86 1.37 1.79
C ARG A 234 -23.05 -0.13 1.64
N GLU A 235 -22.19 -0.94 2.25
CA GLU A 235 -22.30 -2.41 2.22
C GLU A 235 -23.60 -2.89 2.91
N LEU A 236 -23.96 -2.26 4.04
CA LEU A 236 -25.24 -2.52 4.72
C LEU A 236 -26.44 -2.19 3.83
N LEU A 237 -26.43 -1.04 3.15
CA LEU A 237 -27.51 -0.64 2.24
C LEU A 237 -27.63 -1.57 1.03
N HIS A 238 -26.52 -2.11 0.51
CA HIS A 238 -26.56 -3.12 -0.55
C HIS A 238 -27.07 -4.49 -0.09
N THR A 239 -26.87 -4.84 1.18
CA THR A 239 -27.27 -6.14 1.73
C THR A 239 -28.74 -6.18 2.11
N ILE A 240 -29.34 -5.04 2.47
CA ILE A 240 -30.76 -4.99 2.81
C ILE A 240 -31.58 -5.04 1.52
N HIS A 241 -32.10 -6.22 1.19
CA HIS A 241 -33.14 -6.37 0.18
C HIS A 241 -34.43 -5.73 0.68
N TRP A 242 -34.80 -4.58 0.08
CA TRP A 242 -36.12 -4.00 0.30
C TRP A 242 -37.17 -4.95 -0.29
N PRO A 243 -38.10 -5.50 0.51
CA PRO A 243 -39.24 -6.19 -0.05
C PRO A 243 -40.01 -5.18 -0.91
N ARG A 244 -40.04 -5.40 -2.22
CA ARG A 244 -40.95 -4.68 -3.11
C ARG A 244 -42.36 -4.95 -2.59
N SER A 245 -42.94 -3.95 -1.93
CA SER A 245 -44.35 -3.90 -1.60
C SER A 245 -45.14 -4.11 -2.88
N LYS A 246 -45.70 -5.32 -3.04
CA LYS A 246 -46.81 -5.57 -3.97
C LYS A 246 -48.09 -5.12 -3.25
N GLY A 247 -48.21 -3.82 -3.02
CA GLY A 247 -49.43 -3.21 -2.51
C GLY A 247 -49.85 -2.14 -3.49
N GLY A 248 -50.85 -2.45 -4.32
CA GLY A 248 -51.58 -1.41 -5.05
C GLY A 248 -52.25 -0.50 -4.01
N ILE A 249 -51.90 0.78 -4.05
CA ILE A 249 -52.57 1.82 -3.29
C ILE A 249 -53.23 2.72 -4.32
N ASP A 250 -54.56 2.69 -4.33
CA ASP A 250 -55.40 3.67 -5.00
C ASP A 250 -55.05 5.07 -4.52
N GLU A 251 -54.99 6.00 -5.47
CA GLU A 251 -54.74 7.41 -5.26
C GLU A 251 -55.82 8.02 -4.36
N GLY A 252 -55.41 8.46 -3.16
CA GLY A 252 -56.19 9.30 -2.28
C GLY A 252 -55.38 10.53 -1.88
N GLU A 253 -55.89 11.71 -2.23
CA GLU A 253 -55.24 13.01 -2.10
C GLU A 253 -54.84 13.39 -0.66
N GLY A 254 -53.71 14.11 -0.59
CA GLY A 254 -53.48 15.15 0.42
C GLY A 254 -52.61 14.76 1.61
N SER A 255 -51.35 15.24 1.63
CA SER A 255 -50.86 16.12 2.71
C SER A 255 -49.35 16.39 2.60
N SER A 256 -48.98 17.57 3.08
CA SER A 256 -47.70 18.24 3.12
C SER A 256 -46.56 17.45 3.80
N ALA A 257 -45.51 17.13 3.04
CA ALA A 257 -44.19 16.79 3.57
C ALA A 257 -43.08 17.14 2.57
N GLN A 258 -42.91 18.43 2.29
CA GLN A 258 -41.76 18.98 1.56
C GLN A 258 -41.07 19.99 2.47
N ARG A 259 -40.03 19.57 3.23
CA ARG A 259 -39.10 20.53 3.87
C ARG A 259 -37.77 20.00 4.44
N SER A 260 -37.35 18.75 4.21
CA SER A 260 -36.11 18.24 4.83
C SER A 260 -34.88 18.10 3.93
N GLY A 261 -34.96 18.24 2.60
CA GLY A 261 -33.77 18.22 1.72
C GLY A 261 -32.91 16.94 1.79
N LEU A 262 -33.45 15.85 2.36
CA LEU A 262 -32.78 14.55 2.45
C LEU A 262 -33.16 13.67 1.25
N SER A 263 -32.23 12.80 0.83
CA SER A 263 -32.51 11.74 -0.14
C SER A 263 -33.71 10.88 0.34
N PRO A 264 -34.62 10.46 -0.56
CA PRO A 264 -35.80 9.63 -0.21
C PRO A 264 -35.46 8.39 0.62
N GLU A 265 -34.27 7.82 0.44
CA GLU A 265 -33.78 6.62 1.13
C GLU A 265 -33.49 6.87 2.62
N ILE A 266 -33.06 8.08 2.99
CA ILE A 266 -32.76 8.45 4.39
C ILE A 266 -34.05 8.82 5.13
N ALA A 267 -35.02 9.42 4.44
CA ALA A 267 -36.32 9.77 5.02
C ALA A 267 -37.13 8.51 5.43
N PHE A 268 -37.00 7.41 4.70
CA PHE A 268 -37.71 6.16 4.97
C PHE A 268 -37.21 5.42 6.22
N LEU A 269 -35.91 5.50 6.53
CA LEU A 269 -35.34 4.91 7.75
C LEU A 269 -35.80 5.65 9.02
N ALA A 270 -36.07 6.96 8.93
CA ALA A 270 -36.57 7.75 10.05
C ALA A 270 -38.05 7.48 10.39
N SER A 271 -38.85 6.97 9.44
CA SER A 271 -40.30 6.81 9.62
C SER A 271 -40.76 5.43 10.11
N THR A 272 -39.88 4.42 10.14
CA THR A 272 -40.28 3.02 10.41
C THR A 272 -40.13 2.55 11.85
N GLY A 273 -39.67 3.39 12.78
CA GLY A 273 -39.88 3.26 14.23
C GLY A 273 -39.46 1.94 14.92
N SER A 274 -38.80 1.00 14.23
CA SER A 274 -38.54 -0.32 14.79
C SER A 274 -37.40 -1.04 14.06
N SER A 275 -36.17 -0.82 14.50
CA SER A 275 -35.17 -1.89 14.66
C SER A 275 -33.97 -1.38 15.45
N LYS A 276 -33.68 -1.99 16.61
CA LYS A 276 -32.42 -1.78 17.33
C LYS A 276 -31.32 -2.50 16.56
N VAL A 277 -30.43 -1.78 15.89
CA VAL A 277 -29.20 -2.35 15.32
C VAL A 277 -28.13 -2.36 16.42
N LYS A 278 -27.68 -3.55 16.83
CA LYS A 278 -26.58 -3.71 17.80
C LYS A 278 -25.26 -3.87 17.06
N PHE A 279 -24.35 -2.90 17.21
CA PHE A 279 -22.96 -3.04 16.79
C PHE A 279 -22.12 -3.50 17.98
N LYS A 280 -21.32 -4.56 17.80
CA LYS A 280 -20.36 -5.03 18.82
C LYS A 280 -18.95 -4.76 18.30
N TYR A 281 -18.24 -3.82 18.95
CA TYR A 281 -16.84 -3.52 18.66
C TYR A 281 -15.98 -3.96 19.85
N HIS A 282 -14.88 -4.67 19.58
CA HIS A 282 -13.83 -4.90 20.57
C HIS A 282 -12.80 -3.76 20.48
N MET A 283 -12.68 -2.98 21.55
CA MET A 283 -11.70 -1.89 21.65
C MET A 283 -10.45 -2.40 22.36
N LEU A 284 -9.28 -2.20 21.74
CA LEU A 284 -7.99 -2.34 22.42
C LEU A 284 -7.54 -0.93 22.88
N ASN A 285 -7.66 -0.71 24.19
CA ASN A 285 -7.15 0.38 25.04
C ASN A 285 -7.21 1.87 24.61
N ASP A 286 -8.06 2.58 25.35
CA ASP A 286 -7.92 3.89 26.02
C ASP A 286 -7.31 5.10 25.27
N SER A 287 -8.19 5.90 24.66
CA SER A 287 -8.11 7.36 24.75
C SER A 287 -9.49 7.99 24.50
N ARG A 288 -9.87 8.98 25.32
CA ARG A 288 -11.18 9.66 25.31
C ARG A 288 -11.38 10.62 24.14
N ASN A 289 -10.70 10.39 23.01
CA ASN A 289 -10.78 11.20 21.81
C ASN A 289 -10.83 10.30 20.56
N THR A 290 -11.57 9.20 20.65
CA THR A 290 -11.70 8.23 19.56
C THR A 290 -12.91 8.55 18.66
N PRO A 291 -12.81 8.28 17.33
CA PRO A 291 -13.86 8.55 16.34
C PRO A 291 -15.24 7.98 16.69
N CYS A 292 -15.30 6.91 17.48
CA CYS A 292 -16.54 6.25 17.88
C CYS A 292 -17.52 7.16 18.65
N HIS A 293 -17.01 8.11 19.45
CA HIS A 293 -17.89 9.01 20.20
C HIS A 293 -18.60 10.01 19.29
N GLN A 294 -17.92 10.51 18.24
CA GLN A 294 -18.52 11.42 17.25
C GLN A 294 -19.54 10.69 16.35
N VAL A 295 -19.29 9.42 16.02
CA VAL A 295 -20.24 8.58 15.27
C VAL A 295 -21.53 8.37 16.06
N LEU A 296 -21.44 8.08 17.37
CA LEU A 296 -22.62 7.90 18.22
C LEU A 296 -23.46 9.17 18.33
N THR A 297 -22.82 10.32 18.54
CA THR A 297 -23.54 11.61 18.62
C THR A 297 -24.24 11.95 17.31
N THR A 298 -23.63 11.60 16.16
CA THR A 298 -24.24 11.80 14.83
C THR A 298 -25.45 10.90 14.61
N LEU A 299 -25.40 9.63 15.05
CA LEU A 299 -26.52 8.69 14.94
C LEU A 299 -27.68 9.05 15.90
N GLU A 300 -27.38 9.56 17.10
CA GLU A 300 -28.37 10.07 18.04
C GLU A 300 -29.09 11.32 17.50
N HIS A 301 -28.37 12.25 16.85
CA HIS A 301 -28.98 13.41 16.18
C HIS A 301 -29.88 13.03 15.00
N LEU A 302 -29.70 11.86 14.40
CA LEU A 302 -30.56 11.33 13.34
C LEU A 302 -31.79 10.58 13.89
N GLY A 303 -32.02 10.58 15.21
CA GLY A 303 -33.17 9.92 15.84
C GLY A 303 -33.12 8.39 15.83
N MET A 304 -31.96 7.80 15.47
CA MET A 304 -31.78 6.36 15.49
C MET A 304 -31.39 5.92 16.91
N GLY A 305 -32.27 5.18 17.58
CA GLY A 305 -32.02 4.64 18.91
C GLY A 305 -30.93 3.55 18.88
N CYS A 306 -29.67 3.94 19.03
CA CYS A 306 -28.55 3.02 19.19
C CYS A 306 -28.18 2.87 20.68
N SER A 307 -28.05 1.63 21.15
CA SER A 307 -27.51 1.33 22.48
C SER A 307 -26.15 0.64 22.33
N LEU A 308 -25.08 1.25 22.81
CA LEU A 308 -23.74 0.64 22.83
C LEU A 308 -23.59 -0.20 24.10
N ASN A 309 -23.46 -1.52 23.98
CA ASN A 309 -23.06 -2.38 25.09
C ASN A 309 -21.55 -2.59 25.04
N LEU A 310 -20.83 -1.94 25.94
CA LEU A 310 -19.41 -2.17 26.18
C LEU A 310 -19.28 -3.40 27.08
N SER A 311 -18.72 -4.49 26.54
CA SER A 311 -18.17 -5.58 27.36
C SER A 311 -16.65 -5.40 27.40
N LEU A 312 -16.11 -5.14 28.59
CA LEU A 312 -14.68 -5.23 28.89
C LEU A 312 -14.19 -6.67 28.70
#